data_AF-A0A3R7FHQ3-F1
#
_entry.id   AF-A0A3R7FHQ3-F1
#
_cell.length_a   1.000
_cell.length_b   1.000
_cell.length_c   1.000
_cell.angle_alpha   90.00
_cell.angle_beta   90.00
_cell.angle_gamma   90.00
#
_symmetry.space_group_name_H-M   'P 1'
#
loop_
_entity.id
_entity.type
_entity.pdbx_description
1 polymer ?
#
loop_
_entity_poly.entity_id
_entity_poly.type
_entity_poly.pdbx_seq_one_letter_code
_entity_poly.pdbx_strand_id
1 'polypeptide(L)' 'MTRLIVEIEEIKGNCVVFKGNERIVIEGAEIKLEETDKICIHALQSILHYA' A
#
# COMPACT_ATOMS: atom_id res chain seq x y z
N MET A 1 15.43 -11.14 -5.37
CA MET A 1 14.13 -10.60 -5.81
C MET A 1 13.93 -9.26 -5.15
N THR A 2 13.36 -8.27 -5.84
CA THR A 2 13.24 -6.90 -5.32
C THR A 2 12.06 -6.81 -4.36
N ARG A 3 12.28 -6.21 -3.17
CA ARG A 3 11.25 -5.97 -2.15
C ARG A 3 10.97 -4.47 -2.08
N LEU A 4 9.70 -4.10 -2.07
CA LEU A 4 9.22 -2.73 -1.90
C LEU A 4 8.28 -2.66 -0.70
N ILE A 5 8.50 -1.68 0.17
CA ILE A 5 7.65 -1.40 1.32
C ILE A 5 7.13 0.03 1.12
N VAL A 6 5.82 0.17 1.04
CA VAL A 6 5.15 1.47 0.95
C VAL A 6 4.53 1.76 2.30
N GLU A 7 4.96 2.83 2.96
CA GLU A 7 4.48 3.23 4.28
C GLU A 7 3.60 4.47 4.16
N ILE A 8 2.50 4.48 4.92
CA ILE A 8 1.59 5.63 4.96
C ILE A 8 2.13 6.60 6.00
N GLU A 9 2.79 7.65 5.51
CA GLU A 9 3.40 8.70 6.33
C GLU A 9 2.35 9.64 6.93
N GLU A 10 1.49 10.24 6.10
CA GLU A 10 0.47 11.20 6.54
C GLU A 10 -0.85 11.04 5.78
N ILE A 11 -1.96 11.37 6.45
CA ILE A 11 -3.29 11.45 5.82
C ILE A 11 -3.72 12.90 5.77
N LYS A 12 -3.87 13.41 4.55
CA LYS A 12 -4.48 14.72 4.28
C LYS A 12 -5.94 14.53 3.94
N GLY A 13 -6.83 15.07 4.79
CA GLY A 13 -8.28 14.90 4.66
C GLY A 13 -8.79 13.70 5.47
N ASN A 14 -9.68 12.90 4.89
CA ASN A 14 -10.27 11.74 5.55
C ASN A 14 -10.08 10.48 4.71
N CYS A 15 -9.50 9.43 5.31
CA CYS A 15 -9.38 8.10 4.72
C CYS A 15 -10.10 7.09 5.62
N VAL A 16 -11.00 6.29 5.05
CA VAL A 16 -11.71 5.23 5.78
C VAL A 16 -10.92 3.93 5.86
N VAL A 17 -9.87 3.79 5.04
CA VAL A 17 -9.02 2.60 4.99
C VAL A 17 -7.82 2.80 5.89
N PHE A 18 -6.96 3.76 5.58
CA PHE A 18 -5.72 4.03 6.33
C PHE A 18 -5.94 4.98 7.49
N LYS A 19 -5.08 4.90 8.51
CA LYS A 19 -5.05 5.76 9.69
C LYS A 19 -3.65 6.34 10.00
N GLY A 20 -2.62 5.94 9.26
CA GLY A 20 -1.22 6.28 9.49
C GLY A 20 -0.42 5.11 10.06
N ASN A 21 0.84 4.99 9.66
CA ASN A 21 1.78 3.91 10.03
C ASN A 21 1.43 2.51 9.52
N GLU A 22 0.43 2.37 8.65
CA GLU A 22 0.21 1.12 7.91
C GLU A 22 1.19 1.00 6.74
N ARG A 23 1.47 -0.24 6.34
CA ARG A 23 2.32 -0.53 5.18
C ARG A 23 1.69 -1.51 4.19
N ILE A 24 2.15 -1.41 2.94
CA ILE A 24 1.92 -2.39 1.87
C ILE A 24 3.27 -3.01 1.52
N VAL A 25 3.35 -4.33 1.57
CA VAL A 25 4.57 -5.08 1.26
C VAL A 25 4.42 -5.77 -0.09
N ILE A 26 5.30 -5.43 -1.02
CA ILE A 26 5.34 -5.97 -2.37
C ILE A 26 6.66 -6.72 -2.56
N GLU A 27 6.56 -7.97 -3.03
CA GLU A 27 7.70 -8.82 -3.34
C GLU A 27 7.60 -9.28 -4.80
N GLY A 28 8.49 -8.77 -5.66
CA GLY A 28 8.37 -8.98 -7.10
C GLY A 28 7.05 -8.40 -7.64
N ALA A 29 6.18 -9.26 -8.17
CA ALA A 29 4.86 -8.90 -8.71
C ALA A 29 3.70 -9.25 -7.75
N GLU A 30 4.00 -9.63 -6.51
CA GLU A 30 3.02 -10.10 -5.53
C GLU A 30 2.90 -9.14 -4.34
N ILE A 31 1.68 -8.97 -3.82
CA ILE A 31 1.45 -8.30 -2.54
C ILE A 31 1.47 -9.36 -1.44
N LYS A 32 2.35 -9.19 -0.45
CA LYS A 32 2.46 -10.10 0.70
C LYS A 32 1.38 -9.75 1.72
N LEU A 33 0.23 -10.41 1.64
CA LEU A 33 -0.92 -10.14 2.51
C LEU A 33 -0.63 -10.36 3.99
N GLU A 34 0.25 -11.32 4.32
CA GLU A 34 0.64 -11.59 5.72
C GLU A 34 1.47 -10.46 6.36
N GLU A 35 2.12 -9.62 5.55
CA GLU A 35 2.99 -8.53 6.02
C GLU A 35 2.41 -7.13 5.75
N THR A 36 1.28 -7.07 5.03
CA THR A 36 0.56 -5.86 4.65
C THR A 36 -0.56 -5.60 5.64
N ASP A 37 -0.61 -4.40 6.22
CA ASP A 37 -1.64 -4.08 7.19
C ASP A 37 -3.01 -3.86 6.52
N LYS A 38 -3.01 -3.12 5.40
CA LYS A 38 -4.22 -2.72 4.67
C LYS A 38 -3.96 -2.49 3.19
N ILE A 39 -5.00 -2.70 2.38
CA ILE A 39 -4.99 -2.39 0.94
C ILE A 39 -6.18 -1.48 0.64
N CYS A 40 -5.93 -0.39 -0.11
CA CYS A 40 -6.96 0.47 -0.67
C CYS A 40 -6.90 0.40 -2.19
N ILE A 41 -8.01 0.06 -2.85
CA ILE A 41 -8.08 -0.03 -4.31
C ILE A 41 -7.71 1.30 -5.01
N HIS A 42 -8.00 2.44 -4.37
CA HIS A 42 -7.61 3.76 -4.89
C HIS A 42 -6.09 4.00 -4.80
N ALA A 43 -5.42 3.43 -3.80
CA ALA A 43 -3.96 3.55 -3.67
C ALA A 43 -3.22 2.66 -4.70
N LEU A 44 -3.85 1.57 -5.13
CA LEU A 44 -3.26 0.67 -6.14
C LEU A 44 -3.03 1.36 -7.48
N GLN A 45 -3.83 2.38 -7.83
CA GLN A 45 -3.63 3.14 -9.07
C GLN A 45 -2.24 3.79 -9.15
N SER A 46 -1.67 4.22 -8.03
CA SER A 46 -0.32 4.80 -8.01
C SER A 46 0.79 3.75 -8.11
N ILE A 47 0.47 2.48 -7.91
CA ILE A 47 1.41 1.35 -7.85
C ILE A 47 1.31 0.50 -9.13
N LEU A 48 0.14 0.48 -9.77
CA LEU A 48 -0.14 -0.29 -10.98
C LEU A 48 0.01 0.62 -12.21
N HIS A 49 0.83 0.18 -13.17
CA HIS A 49 1.09 0.91 -14.41
C HIS A 49 -0.09 1.09 -15.38
N TYR A 50 -1.22 0.43 -15.13
CA TYR A 50 -2.48 0.66 -15.84
C TYR A 50 -3.52 1.09 -14.81
N ALA A 51 -3.72 2.40 -14.68
CA ALA A 51 -4.64 3.00 -13.73
C ALA A 51 -5.70 3.85 -14.41
#